data_AF-A0A919IVS3-F1
#
_entry.id   AF-A0A919IVS3-F1
#
_cell.length_a   1.000
_cell.length_b   1.000
_cell.length_c   1.000
_cell.angle_alpha   90.00
_cell.angle_beta   90.00
_cell.angle_gamma   90.00
#
_symmetry.space_group_name_H-M   'P 1'
#
loop_
_entity.id
_entity.type
_entity.pdbx_description
1 polymer ?
#
loop_
_entity_poly.entity_id
_entity_poly.type
_entity_poly.pdbx_seq_one_letter_code
_entity_poly.pdbx_strand_id
1 'polypeptide(L)'
;MPASKTAAARAEATDQPTTFVYDGETYTIAPSKDWDLDALDAMEEGQIVKPVKLILGTEQWATFKAKRRTIGDLNDMFEALQKAAGLAGN
;
A
#
# COMPACT_ATOMS: atom_id res chain seq x y z
N MET A 1 -3.54 -5.29 30.77
CA MET A 1 -3.24 -3.96 30.19
C MET A 1 -3.81 -3.95 28.78
N PRO A 2 -4.74 -3.05 28.40
CA PRO A 2 -5.42 -3.12 27.11
C PRO A 2 -4.67 -2.27 26.09
N ALA A 3 -3.96 -2.91 25.15
CA ALA A 3 -3.24 -2.21 24.09
C ALA A 3 -3.41 -2.93 22.74
N SER A 4 -4.61 -2.86 22.16
CA SER A 4 -4.79 -3.18 20.74
C SER A 4 -5.84 -2.30 20.03
N LYS A 5 -6.29 -1.20 20.64
CA LYS A 5 -7.28 -0.29 20.02
C LYS A 5 -6.69 0.81 19.14
N THR A 6 -5.37 0.98 19.07
CA THR A 6 -4.76 2.13 18.38
C THR A 6 -4.51 1.90 16.88
N ALA A 7 -4.30 0.65 16.43
CA ALA A 7 -4.13 0.35 15.00
C ALA A 7 -5.47 0.45 14.24
N ALA A 8 -6.56 -0.03 14.83
CA ALA A 8 -7.89 0.02 14.22
C ALA A 8 -8.48 1.44 14.15
N ALA A 9 -8.20 2.30 15.13
CA ALA A 9 -8.78 3.65 15.21
C ALA A 9 -8.13 4.69 14.27
N ARG A 10 -6.99 4.37 13.63
CA ARG A 10 -6.35 5.26 12.64
C ARG A 10 -6.72 4.94 11.20
N ALA A 11 -7.20 3.71 10.95
CA ALA A 11 -7.75 3.29 9.66
C ALA A 11 -9.10 3.98 9.32
N GLU A 12 -9.66 4.76 10.25
CA GLU A 12 -10.89 5.53 10.08
C GLU A 12 -10.73 6.77 9.16
N ALA A 13 -9.50 7.14 8.79
CA ALA A 13 -9.21 8.46 8.22
C ALA A 13 -9.20 8.58 6.69
N THR A 14 -9.41 7.52 5.92
CA THR A 14 -9.48 7.65 4.46
C THR A 14 -10.61 6.81 3.96
N ASP A 15 -11.81 7.38 3.95
CA ASP A 15 -12.91 6.93 3.07
C ASP A 15 -12.66 7.37 1.62
N GLN A 16 -11.54 8.06 1.38
CA GLN A 16 -11.19 8.66 0.11
C GLN A 16 -9.92 8.01 -0.47
N PRO A 17 -9.84 7.89 -1.81
CA PRO A 17 -8.60 7.50 -2.47
C PRO A 17 -7.46 8.43 -2.07
N THR A 18 -6.29 7.85 -1.78
CA THR A 18 -5.09 8.63 -1.45
C THR A 18 -4.14 8.65 -2.62
N THR A 19 -3.68 9.84 -2.98
CA THR A 19 -2.70 10.02 -4.03
C THR A 19 -1.33 10.30 -3.42
N PHE A 20 -0.29 9.64 -3.92
CA PHE A 20 1.10 9.88 -3.53
C PHE A 20 2.01 9.89 -4.75
N VAL A 21 3.16 10.55 -4.62
CA VAL A 21 4.17 10.61 -5.68
C VAL A 21 5.31 9.66 -5.32
N TYR A 22 5.66 8.77 -6.26
CA TYR A 22 6.82 7.89 -6.15
C TYR A 22 7.63 7.96 -7.44
N ASP A 23 8.93 8.24 -7.35
CA ASP A 23 9.83 8.30 -8.51
C ASP A 23 9.36 9.23 -9.65
N GLY A 24 8.73 10.35 -9.28
CA GLY A 24 8.17 11.34 -10.21
C GLY A 24 6.84 10.93 -10.87
N GLU A 25 6.28 9.79 -10.50
CA GLU A 25 5.00 9.28 -10.99
C GLU A 25 3.94 9.36 -9.89
N THR A 26 2.74 9.76 -10.27
CA THR A 26 1.62 9.92 -9.34
C THR A 26 0.82 8.63 -9.29
N TYR A 27 0.72 8.05 -8.09
CA TYR A 27 -0.04 6.84 -7.81
C TYR A 27 -1.24 7.17 -6.93
N THR A 28 -2.37 6.52 -7.21
CA THR A 28 -3.60 6.64 -6.45
C THR A 28 -3.98 5.27 -5.91
N ILE A 29 -4.15 5.17 -4.60
CA ILE A 29 -4.58 3.94 -3.93
C ILE A 29 -5.99 4.13 -3.38
N ALA A 30 -6.79 3.09 -3.51
CA ALA A 30 -8.08 3.01 -2.83
C ALA A 30 -7.87 3.08 -1.30
N PRO A 31 -8.90 3.49 -0.55
CA PRO A 31 -8.86 3.37 0.90
C PRO A 31 -8.68 1.91 1.33
N SER A 32 -7.99 1.66 2.45
CA SER A 32 -7.59 0.32 2.88
C SER A 32 -8.75 -0.65 3.11
N LYS A 33 -9.96 -0.13 3.37
CA LYS A 33 -11.20 -0.91 3.50
C LYS A 33 -11.74 -1.48 2.18
N ASP A 34 -11.35 -0.88 1.06
CA ASP A 34 -11.73 -1.29 -0.31
C ASP A 34 -10.65 -2.17 -0.96
N TRP A 35 -9.58 -2.50 -0.23
CA TRP A 35 -8.57 -3.43 -0.73
C TRP A 35 -9.10 -4.87 -0.71
N ASP A 36 -8.67 -5.64 -1.70
CA ASP A 36 -9.00 -7.06 -1.78
C ASP A 36 -8.39 -7.82 -0.59
N LEU A 37 -9.14 -8.79 -0.03
CA LEU A 37 -8.63 -9.64 1.06
C LEU A 37 -7.39 -10.42 0.65
N ASP A 38 -7.25 -10.75 -0.65
CA ASP A 38 -6.04 -11.37 -1.18
C ASP A 38 -4.78 -10.49 -0.98
N ALA A 39 -4.94 -9.18 -0.83
CA ALA A 39 -3.83 -8.28 -0.50
C ALA A 39 -3.45 -8.39 0.98
N LEU A 40 -4.43 -8.55 1.88
CA LEU A 40 -4.19 -8.75 3.30
C LEU A 40 -3.51 -10.10 3.56
N ASP A 41 -4.07 -11.20 3.02
CA ASP A 41 -3.49 -12.54 3.10
C ASP A 41 -2.03 -12.53 2.62
N ALA A 42 -1.77 -11.88 1.49
CA ALA A 42 -0.42 -11.80 0.93
C ALA A 42 0.57 -11.04 1.84
N MET A 43 0.11 -9.99 2.54
CA MET A 43 0.94 -9.30 3.54
C MET A 43 1.23 -10.19 4.74
N GLU A 44 0.24 -10.97 5.21
CA GLU A 44 0.42 -11.93 6.32
C GLU A 44 1.38 -13.07 5.95
N GLU A 45 1.36 -13.51 4.68
CA GLU A 45 2.30 -14.49 4.13
C GLU A 45 3.72 -13.90 3.88
N GLY A 46 3.95 -12.62 4.16
CA GLY A 46 5.22 -11.95 3.93
C GLY A 46 5.54 -11.67 2.47
N GLN A 47 4.53 -11.71 1.59
CA GLN A 47 4.67 -11.34 0.19
C GLN A 47 4.59 -9.82 0.01
N ILE A 48 5.47 -9.26 -0.82
CA ILE A 48 5.50 -7.81 -1.09
C ILE A 48 4.93 -7.50 -2.48
N VAL A 49 5.22 -8.35 -3.47
CA VAL A 49 4.79 -8.13 -4.87
C VAL A 49 3.27 -8.20 -5.02
N LYS A 50 2.65 -9.24 -4.45
CA LYS A 50 1.21 -9.49 -4.59
C LYS A 50 0.36 -8.37 -3.99
N PRO A 51 0.56 -7.89 -2.74
CA PRO A 51 -0.24 -6.81 -2.21
C PRO A 51 -0.03 -5.49 -2.96
N VAL A 52 1.21 -5.12 -3.30
CA VAL A 52 1.49 -3.89 -4.07
C VAL A 52 0.75 -3.92 -5.40
N LYS A 53 0.77 -5.05 -6.11
CA LYS A 53 0.07 -5.20 -7.39
C LYS A 53 -1.45 -5.10 -7.24
N LEU A 54 -2.03 -5.71 -6.20
CA LEU A 54 -3.47 -5.68 -5.95
C LEU A 54 -3.95 -4.27 -5.59
N ILE A 55 -3.19 -3.55 -4.77
CA ILE A 55 -3.56 -2.22 -4.28
C ILE A 55 -3.38 -1.14 -5.34
N LEU A 56 -2.30 -1.20 -6.13
CA LEU A 56 -2.10 -0.29 -7.25
C LEU A 56 -3.03 -0.61 -8.43
N GLY A 57 -3.43 -1.87 -8.58
CA GLY A 57 -4.11 -2.35 -9.77
C GLY A 57 -3.19 -2.48 -10.98
N THR A 58 -3.70 -3.10 -12.04
CA THR A 58 -2.90 -3.53 -13.19
C THR A 58 -2.20 -2.38 -13.93
N GLU A 59 -2.86 -1.23 -14.09
CA GLU A 59 -2.34 -0.09 -14.85
C GLU A 59 -1.17 0.60 -14.14
N GLN A 60 -1.35 0.91 -12.86
CA GLN A 60 -0.31 1.55 -12.05
C GLN A 60 0.84 0.58 -11.74
N TRP A 61 0.56 -0.71 -11.60
CA TRP A 61 1.60 -1.73 -11.50
C TRP A 61 2.45 -1.84 -12.79
N ALA A 62 1.81 -1.76 -13.97
CA ALA A 62 2.53 -1.73 -15.24
C ALA A 62 3.41 -0.47 -15.35
N THR A 63 2.91 0.66 -14.88
CA THR A 63 3.65 1.94 -14.81
C THR A 63 4.88 1.81 -13.91
N PHE A 64 4.70 1.28 -12.69
CA PHE A 64 5.82 0.99 -11.78
C PHE A 64 6.88 0.08 -12.43
N LYS A 65 6.44 -0.98 -13.13
CA LYS A 65 7.31 -1.93 -13.82
C LYS A 65 7.86 -1.45 -15.17
N ALA A 66 7.43 -0.31 -15.69
CA ALA A 66 7.91 0.22 -16.97
C ALA A 66 9.39 0.62 -16.89
N LYS A 67 9.85 0.98 -15.69
CA LYS A 67 11.27 1.21 -15.38
C LYS A 67 11.91 -0.08 -14.81
N ARG A 68 13.23 -0.19 -14.91
CA ARG A 68 13.98 -1.29 -14.29
C ARG A 68 13.94 -1.12 -12.76
N ARG A 69 12.96 -1.75 -12.11
CA ARG A 69 12.81 -1.75 -10.65
C ARG A 69 13.61 -2.87 -10.01
N THR A 70 14.28 -2.57 -8.90
CA THR A 70 14.95 -3.53 -8.05
C THR A 70 14.03 -4.01 -6.92
N ILE A 71 14.48 -5.00 -6.15
CA ILE A 71 13.80 -5.39 -4.91
C ILE A 71 13.76 -4.23 -3.91
N GLY A 72 14.79 -3.37 -3.89
CA GLY A 72 14.81 -2.16 -3.06
C GLY A 72 13.69 -1.19 -3.42
N ASP A 73 13.50 -0.91 -4.71
CA ASP A 73 12.39 -0.07 -5.19
C ASP A 73 11.02 -0.62 -4.80
N LEU A 74 10.86 -1.95 -4.83
CA LEU A 74 9.60 -2.57 -4.43
C LEU A 74 9.32 -2.38 -2.94
N ASN A 75 10.35 -2.47 -2.10
CA ASN A 75 10.22 -2.19 -0.66
C ASN A 75 9.89 -0.72 -0.42
N ASP A 76 10.59 0.22 -1.07
CA ASP A 76 10.33 1.65 -0.91
C ASP A 76 8.91 2.02 -1.38
N MET A 77 8.45 1.45 -2.49
CA MET A 77 7.06 1.59 -2.96
C MET A 77 6.06 1.02 -1.96
N PHE A 78 6.33 -0.16 -1.38
CA PHE A 78 5.46 -0.76 -0.37
C PHE A 78 5.39 0.10 0.89
N GLU A 79 6.52 0.64 1.35
CA GLU A 79 6.56 1.57 2.49
C GLU A 79 5.83 2.88 2.19
N ALA A 80 6.01 3.45 0.99
CA ALA A 80 5.30 4.64 0.55
C ALA A 80 3.78 4.42 0.53
N LEU A 81 3.35 3.26 0.04
CA LEU A 81 1.96 2.83 0.04
C LEU A 81 1.43 2.69 1.47
N GLN A 82 2.15 2.03 2.37
CA GLN A 82 1.76 1.90 3.78
C GLN A 82 1.66 3.25 4.48
N LYS A 83 2.56 4.20 4.18
CA LYS A 83 2.49 5.59 4.69
C LYS A 83 1.27 6.33 4.13
N ALA A 84 1.02 6.23 2.82
CA ALA A 84 -0.13 6.84 2.18
C ALA A 84 -1.45 6.29 2.72
N ALA A 85 -1.51 4.98 2.99
CA ALA A 85 -2.67 4.32 3.59
C ALA A 85 -2.81 4.55 5.11
N GLY A 86 -1.87 5.24 5.75
CA GLY A 86 -1.87 5.47 7.19
C GLY A 86 -1.58 4.22 8.05
N LEU A 87 -1.08 3.14 7.42
CA LEU A 87 -0.70 1.88 8.07
C LEU A 87 0.70 1.94 8.70
N ALA A 88 1.60 2.76 8.14
CA ALA A 88 2.90 3.02 8.75
C ALA A 88 2.72 3.99 9.94
N GLY A 89 2.68 3.43 11.15
CA GLY A 89 2.75 4.16 12.40
C GLY A 89 4.15 4.74 12.64
N ASN A 90 4.20 5.97 13.16
CA ASN A 90 5.41 6.61 13.68
C ASN A 90 5.97 5.84 14.88
#